data_AF-A0A8S2RQT7-F1
#
_entry.id   AF-A0A8S2RQT7-F1
#
_cell.length_a   1.000
_cell.length_b   1.000
_cell.length_c   1.000
_cell.angle_alpha   90.00
_cell.angle_beta   90.00
_cell.angle_gamma   90.00
#
_symmetry.space_group_name_H-M   'P 1'
#
loop_
_entity.id
_entity.type
_entity.pdbx_description
1 polymer ?
#
loop_
_entity_poly.entity_id
_entity_poly.type
_entity_poly.pdbx_seq_one_letter_code
_entity_poly.pdbx_strand_id
1 'polypeptide(L)'
;GQIYGAVGISRRSDLAYKPLNGSYDSLSKLIDDFIGAYRNYGHTVLRVKIGLPIVHDLKSFETINWKALSILPSKTSKSDYDRELNKITRTWRQLDMHMNYRSVVPLASFVQPIGTLITSSSS
;
A
#
# COMPACT_ATOMS: atom_id res chain seq x y z
N GLY A 1 14.55 -7.06 0.96
CA GLY A 1 13.87 -6.26 2.01
C GLY A 1 12.74 -5.49 1.38
N GLN A 2 11.80 -4.95 2.17
CA GLN A 2 10.81 -4.01 1.63
C GLN A 2 11.54 -2.72 1.24
N ILE A 3 11.24 -2.22 0.04
CA ILE A 3 11.77 -0.97 -0.48
C ILE A 3 10.60 -0.03 -0.69
N TYR A 4 10.79 1.24 -0.33
CA TYR A 4 9.76 2.26 -0.43
C TYR A 4 10.16 3.32 -1.45
N GLY A 5 9.15 3.97 -2.03
CA GLY A 5 9.28 5.04 -2.99
C GLY A 5 8.00 5.88 -3.00
N ALA A 6 7.98 6.93 -3.82
CA ALA A 6 6.83 7.81 -3.93
C ALA A 6 6.66 8.31 -5.37
N VAL A 7 5.40 8.46 -5.75
CA VAL A 7 4.97 9.13 -6.99
C VAL A 7 4.00 10.23 -6.59
N GLY A 8 4.12 11.40 -7.20
CA GLY A 8 3.27 12.53 -6.91
C GLY A 8 3.63 13.74 -7.75
N ILE A 9 2.92 14.84 -7.51
CA ILE A 9 3.15 16.11 -8.19
C ILE A 9 3.40 17.17 -7.10
N SER A 10 4.48 17.93 -7.26
CA SER A 10 4.81 19.07 -6.42
C SER A 10 5.56 20.10 -7.25
N ARG A 11 5.50 21.36 -6.81
CA ARG A 11 6.30 22.45 -7.38
C ARG A 11 7.78 22.35 -7.02
N ARG A 12 8.11 21.51 -6.03
CA ARG A 12 9.49 21.22 -5.59
C ARG A 12 9.83 19.79 -5.98
N SER A 13 10.98 19.60 -6.62
CA SER A 13 11.41 18.31 -7.17
C SER A 13 11.64 17.24 -6.10
N ASP A 14 12.03 17.63 -4.89
CA ASP A 14 12.29 16.78 -3.73
C ASP A 14 11.05 16.50 -2.87
N LEU A 15 9.87 17.04 -3.24
CA LEU A 15 8.58 16.83 -2.55
C LEU A 15 7.56 16.06 -3.41
N ALA A 16 8.04 15.29 -4.39
CA ALA A 16 7.20 14.45 -5.25
C ALA A 16 7.78 13.04 -5.42
N TYR A 17 8.59 12.84 -6.45
CA TYR A 17 9.13 11.54 -6.81
C TYR A 17 10.26 11.11 -5.87
N LYS A 18 10.21 9.87 -5.40
CA LYS A 18 11.28 9.21 -4.63
C LYS A 18 11.53 7.83 -5.25
N PRO A 19 12.75 7.54 -5.73
CA PRO A 19 13.02 6.32 -6.49
C PRO A 19 12.94 5.06 -5.63
N LEU A 20 12.50 3.97 -6.25
CA LEU A 20 12.46 2.64 -5.64
C LEU A 20 13.79 1.90 -5.81
N ASN A 21 14.90 2.53 -5.41
CA ASN A 21 16.27 2.06 -5.66
C ASN A 21 16.95 1.40 -4.44
N GLY A 22 16.20 1.21 -3.35
CA GLY A 22 16.73 0.64 -2.10
C GLY A 22 17.25 1.67 -1.09
N SER A 23 17.28 2.97 -1.41
CA SER A 23 17.67 4.02 -0.44
C SER A 23 16.69 4.12 0.74
N TYR A 24 15.45 3.69 0.55
CA TYR A 24 14.40 3.71 1.58
C TYR A 24 14.02 2.26 1.94
N ASP A 25 14.76 1.66 2.86
CA ASP A 25 14.53 0.31 3.40
C ASP A 25 13.50 0.27 4.55
N SER A 26 13.02 1.44 5.00
CA SER A 26 11.95 1.60 5.96
C SER A 26 11.01 2.73 5.54
N LEU A 27 9.74 2.62 5.96
CA LEU A 27 8.77 3.70 5.74
C LEU A 27 9.17 4.98 6.50
N SER A 28 9.83 4.85 7.66
CA SER A 28 10.37 5.99 8.41
C SER A 28 11.40 6.78 7.60
N LYS A 29 12.38 6.10 6.96
CA LYS A 29 13.38 6.78 6.13
C LYS A 29 12.75 7.58 4.99
N LEU A 30 11.74 7.02 4.31
CA LEU A 30 11.04 7.74 3.24
C LEU A 30 10.33 9.00 3.78
N ILE A 31 9.62 8.89 4.90
CA ILE A 31 8.90 10.03 5.48
C ILE A 31 9.87 11.08 6.03
N ASP A 32 10.96 10.66 6.68
CA ASP A 32 11.98 11.57 7.22
C ASP A 32 12.66 12.38 6.10
N ASP A 33 12.86 11.78 4.93
CA ASP A 33 13.37 12.48 3.74
C ASP A 33 12.40 13.58 3.27
N PHE A 34 11.09 13.31 3.25
CA PHE A 34 10.09 14.36 2.99
C PHE A 34 10.08 15.44 4.08
N ILE A 35 10.18 15.07 5.36
CA ILE A 35 10.23 16.04 6.47
C ILE A 35 11.47 16.94 6.35
N GLY A 36 12.62 16.36 5.98
CA GLY A 36 13.85 17.09 5.70
C GLY A 36 13.69 18.05 4.52
N ALA A 37 13.13 17.58 3.41
CA ALA A 37 12.84 18.41 2.23
C ALA A 37 11.92 19.60 2.57
N TYR A 38 10.85 19.39 3.37
CA TYR A 38 10.01 20.49 3.84
C TYR A 38 10.78 21.52 4.67
N ARG A 39 11.68 21.07 5.55
CA ARG A 39 12.51 21.96 6.37
C ARG A 39 13.41 22.86 5.53
N ASN A 40 13.94 22.37 4.41
CA ASN A 40 14.78 23.15 3.49
C ASN A 40 14.05 24.37 2.88
N TYR A 41 12.72 24.36 2.89
CA TYR A 41 11.88 25.45 2.44
C TYR A 41 11.22 26.24 3.57
N GLY A 42 11.71 26.10 4.80
CA GLY A 42 11.19 26.81 5.98
C GLY A 42 9.85 26.28 6.49
N HIS A 43 9.44 25.07 6.10
CA HIS A 43 8.21 24.44 6.58
C HIS A 43 8.48 23.50 7.76
N THR A 44 7.51 23.46 8.68
CA THR A 44 7.46 22.48 9.77
C THR A 44 6.32 21.51 9.53
N VAL A 45 6.63 20.21 9.46
CA VAL A 45 5.62 19.16 9.26
C VAL A 45 4.87 18.91 10.57
N LEU A 46 3.61 19.37 10.62
CA LEU A 46 2.79 19.25 11.82
C LEU A 46 2.13 17.87 11.97
N ARG A 47 1.83 17.21 10.85
CA ARG A 47 1.10 15.95 10.82
C ARG A 47 1.43 15.17 9.57
N VAL A 48 1.60 13.85 9.73
CA VAL A 48 1.69 12.88 8.63
C VAL A 48 0.45 12.00 8.70
N LYS A 49 -0.26 11.88 7.58
CA LYS A 49 -1.41 10.97 7.44
C LYS A 49 -1.07 9.90 6.42
N ILE A 50 -1.35 8.66 6.77
CA ILE A 50 -1.00 7.49 5.96
C ILE A 50 -2.28 6.68 5.75
N GLY A 51 -2.55 6.33 4.49
CA GLY A 51 -3.72 5.57 4.09
C GLY A 51 -3.54 4.06 4.12
N LEU A 52 -4.58 3.35 3.70
CA LEU A 52 -4.50 1.91 3.39
C LEU A 52 -4.10 1.69 1.92
N PRO A 53 -3.64 0.48 1.54
CA PRO A 53 -3.41 0.13 0.15
C PRO A 53 -4.70 0.30 -0.65
N ILE A 54 -4.56 0.74 -1.90
CA ILE A 54 -5.68 0.96 -2.81
C ILE A 54 -6.01 -0.37 -3.51
N VAL A 55 -7.29 -0.66 -3.66
CA VAL A 55 -7.77 -1.83 -4.41
C VAL A 55 -7.43 -1.67 -5.89
N HIS A 56 -6.87 -2.70 -6.51
CA HIS A 56 -6.51 -2.66 -7.95
C HIS A 56 -7.69 -2.96 -8.88
N ASP A 57 -8.86 -3.34 -8.35
CA ASP A 57 -10.09 -3.48 -9.12
C ASP A 57 -10.64 -2.11 -9.53
N LEU A 58 -10.58 -1.83 -10.84
CA LEU A 58 -11.06 -0.58 -11.44
C LEU A 58 -12.58 -0.39 -11.31
N LYS A 59 -13.32 -1.46 -11.01
CA LYS A 59 -14.78 -1.42 -10.80
C LYS A 59 -15.15 -1.26 -9.33
N SER A 60 -14.16 -1.20 -8.44
CA SER A 60 -14.41 -1.03 -7.02
C SER A 60 -15.07 0.32 -6.74
N PHE A 61 -16.14 0.29 -5.94
CA PHE A 61 -16.76 1.47 -5.36
C PHE A 61 -16.30 1.70 -3.90
N GLU A 62 -15.27 0.98 -3.45
CA GLU A 62 -14.71 1.18 -2.13
C GLU A 62 -14.06 2.56 -2.02
N THR A 63 -14.31 3.23 -0.89
CA THR A 63 -13.72 4.55 -0.63
C THR A 63 -12.27 4.41 -0.21
N ILE A 64 -11.40 5.27 -0.76
CA ILE A 64 -9.99 5.28 -0.38
C ILE A 64 -9.86 5.75 1.07
N ASN A 65 -9.26 4.92 1.92
CA ASN A 65 -8.93 5.32 3.28
C ASN A 65 -7.64 6.13 3.30
N TRP A 66 -7.78 7.46 3.32
CA TRP A 66 -6.66 8.41 3.33
C TRP A 66 -5.97 8.59 4.69
N LYS A 67 -6.55 8.09 5.80
CA LYS A 67 -6.10 8.41 7.16
C LYS A 67 -6.29 7.21 8.11
N ALA A 68 -5.66 6.10 7.76
CA ALA A 68 -5.57 4.92 8.63
C ALA A 68 -4.62 5.16 9.81
N LEU A 69 -3.57 5.95 9.60
CA LEU A 69 -2.63 6.37 10.63
C LEU A 69 -2.40 7.88 10.54
N SER A 70 -2.31 8.54 11.71
CA SER A 70 -2.08 9.98 11.83
C SER A 70 -1.05 10.23 12.91
N ILE A 71 0.14 10.69 12.52
CA ILE A 71 1.27 10.94 13.42
C ILE A 71 1.52 12.45 13.51
N LEU A 72 1.96 12.91 14.68
CA LEU A 72 2.41 14.29 14.91
C LEU A 72 3.94 14.25 15.13
N PRO A 73 4.77 14.42 14.09
CA PRO A 73 6.22 14.16 14.18
C PRO A 73 6.92 14.92 15.31
N SER A 74 6.50 16.16 15.57
CA SER A 74 7.07 16.99 16.65
C SER A 74 6.65 16.58 18.07
N LYS A 75 5.65 15.70 18.20
CA LYS A 75 5.05 15.29 19.49
C LYS A 75 5.20 13.79 19.77
N THR A 76 5.71 13.01 18.83
CA THR A 76 5.85 11.56 18.95
C THR A 76 7.33 11.23 19.18
N SER A 77 7.61 10.38 20.17
CA SER A 77 8.97 9.88 20.39
C SER A 77 9.45 9.08 19.18
N LYS A 78 10.76 9.02 18.93
CA LYS A 78 11.30 8.27 17.79
C LYS A 78 10.89 6.78 17.84
N SER A 79 10.92 6.17 19.03
CA SER A 79 10.52 4.77 19.21
C SER A 79 9.04 4.53 18.93
N ASP A 80 8.15 5.44 19.36
CA ASP A 80 6.72 5.32 19.08
C ASP A 80 6.44 5.55 17.59
N TYR A 81 7.12 6.51 16.99
CA TYR A 81 7.05 6.82 15.57
C TYR A 81 7.38 5.58 14.72
N ASP A 82 8.53 4.96 14.97
CA ASP A 82 8.93 3.73 14.28
C ASP A 82 7.98 2.56 14.57
N ARG A 83 7.46 2.45 15.80
CA ARG A 83 6.48 1.40 16.16
C ARG A 83 5.18 1.54 15.37
N GLU A 84 4.60 2.73 15.29
CA GLU A 84 3.34 2.96 14.58
C GLU A 84 3.51 2.77 13.07
N LEU A 85 4.64 3.19 12.49
CA LEU A 85 4.96 2.92 11.08
C LEU A 85 5.16 1.43 10.80
N ASN A 86 5.82 0.71 11.70
CA ASN A 86 5.96 -0.75 11.58
C ASN A 86 4.60 -1.46 11.72
N LYS A 87 3.69 -0.94 12.53
CA LYS A 87 2.32 -1.47 12.65
C LYS A 87 1.54 -1.31 11.36
N ILE A 88 1.52 -0.11 10.75
CA ILE A 88 0.76 0.11 9.51
C ILE A 88 1.34 -0.70 8.34
N THR A 89 2.67 -0.84 8.23
CA THR A 89 3.28 -1.66 7.17
C THR A 89 2.99 -3.16 7.33
N ARG A 90 2.73 -3.65 8.55
CA ARG A 90 2.22 -5.02 8.77
C ARG A 90 0.76 -5.14 8.34
N THR A 91 -0.08 -4.15 8.67
CA THR A 91 -1.47 -4.09 8.21
C THR A 91 -1.55 -4.07 6.68
N TRP A 92 -0.70 -3.28 6.01
CA TRP A 92 -0.61 -3.25 4.55
C TRP A 92 -0.32 -4.63 3.97
N ARG A 93 0.64 -5.38 4.52
CA ARG A 93 0.95 -6.74 4.06
C ARG A 93 -0.23 -7.69 4.20
N GLN A 94 -0.92 -7.61 5.34
CA GLN A 94 -2.11 -8.44 5.57
C GLN A 94 -3.18 -8.10 4.55
N LEU A 95 -3.48 -6.82 4.32
CA LEU A 95 -4.47 -6.39 3.33
C LEU A 95 -4.07 -6.73 1.90
N ASP A 96 -2.80 -6.52 1.53
CA ASP A 96 -2.29 -6.82 0.20
C ASP A 96 -2.42 -8.31 -0.14
N MET A 97 -2.17 -9.21 0.81
CA MET A 97 -2.47 -10.64 0.63
C MET A 97 -3.95 -10.90 0.32
N HIS A 98 -4.88 -10.21 1.00
CA HIS A 98 -6.31 -10.38 0.76
C HIS A 98 -6.77 -9.74 -0.57
N MET A 99 -6.18 -8.61 -0.96
CA MET A 99 -6.52 -7.91 -2.20
C MET A 99 -5.98 -8.64 -3.44
N ASN A 100 -4.80 -9.24 -3.36
CA ASN A 100 -4.24 -10.07 -4.44
C ASN A 100 -4.93 -11.45 -4.55
N TYR A 101 -5.52 -11.97 -3.47
CA TYR A 101 -6.29 -13.22 -3.52
C TYR A 101 -7.65 -13.07 -4.22
N ARG A 102 -8.17 -11.84 -4.38
CA ARG A 102 -9.46 -11.59 -5.04
C ARG A 102 -9.41 -11.47 -6.56
N SER A 103 -8.24 -11.45 -7.21
CA SER A 103 -8.16 -11.22 -8.65
C SER A 103 -8.07 -12.48 -9.53
N VAL A 104 -7.94 -13.70 -8.97
CA VAL A 104 -7.82 -14.92 -9.79
C VAL A 104 -8.39 -16.16 -9.10
N VAL A 105 -9.71 -16.19 -8.89
CA VAL A 105 -10.44 -17.46 -8.91
C VAL A 105 -11.61 -17.28 -9.87
N PRO A 106 -11.53 -17.82 -11.10
CA PRO A 106 -12.69 -17.84 -11.98
C PRO A 106 -13.81 -18.60 -11.27
N LEU A 107 -15.02 -18.03 -11.20
CA LEU A 107 -16.22 -18.71 -10.67
C LEU A 107 -16.46 -20.10 -11.30
N ALA A 108 -15.86 -20.36 -12.47
CA ALA A 108 -15.85 -21.65 -13.15
C ALA A 108 -15.16 -22.78 -12.37
N SER A 109 -14.31 -22.51 -11.38
CA SER A 109 -13.65 -23.57 -10.60
C SER A 109 -14.55 -24.24 -9.55
N PHE A 110 -15.80 -23.80 -9.40
CA PHE A 110 -16.79 -24.42 -8.51
C PHE A 110 -17.95 -25.12 -9.23
N VAL A 111 -17.95 -25.14 -10.56
CA VAL A 111 -18.94 -25.90 -11.33
C VAL A 111 -18.31 -27.22 -11.75
N GLN A 112 -18.58 -28.29 -10.99
CA GLN A 112 -18.37 -29.64 -11.50
C GLN A 112 -19.31 -29.84 -12.71
N PRO A 113 -18.83 -30.38 -13.85
CA PRO A 113 -19.74 -30.81 -14.89
C PRO A 113 -20.59 -31.96 -14.35
N ILE A 114 -21.87 -31.69 -14.10
CA ILE A 114 -22.89 -32.73 -13.93
C ILE A 114 -23.12 -33.33 -15.32
N GLY A 115 -22.84 -34.62 -15.46
CA GLY A 115 -23.43 -35.46 -16.50
C GLY A 115 -22.45 -35.94 -17.57
N THR A 116 -21.82 -37.08 -17.29
CA THR A 116 -21.34 -38.01 -18.30
C THR A 116 -22.54 -38.52 -19.12
N LEU A 117 -22.63 -38.18 -20.41
CA LEU A 117 -23.49 -38.91 -21.34
C LEU A 117 -22.62 -39.89 -22.11
N ILE A 118 -22.73 -41.15 -21.70
CA ILE A 118 -22.27 -42.33 -22.42
C ILE A 118 -22.95 -42.33 -23.78
N THR A 119 -22.18 -42.32 -24.87
CA THR A 119 -22.66 -42.85 -26.15
C THR A 119 -21.71 -43.95 -26.58
N SER A 120 -22.22 -45.16 -26.49
CA SER A 120 -21.67 -46.35 -27.11
C SER A 120 -21.83 -46.23 -28.63
N SER A 121 -20.75 -46.31 -29.39
CA SER A 121 -20.81 -46.75 -30.79
C SER A 121 -20.06 -48.07 -30.90
N SER A 122 -20.84 -49.14 -30.85
CA SER A 122 -20.49 -50.47 -31.32
C SER A 122 -20.54 -50.54 -32.85
N SER A 123 -19.54 -51.25 -33.39
CA SER A 123 -19.45 -51.88 -34.71
C SER A 123 -19.21 -50.98 -35.93
#